data_AF-A0A7Y4Y8W4-F1
#
_entry.id   AF-A0A7Y4Y8W4-F1
#
_cell.length_a   1.000
_cell.length_b   1.000
_cell.length_c   1.000
_cell.angle_alpha   90.00
_cell.angle_beta   90.00
_cell.angle_gamma   90.00
#
_symmetry.space_group_name_H-M   'P 1'
#
loop_
_entity.id
_entity.type
_entity.pdbx_description
1 polymer ?
#
loop_
_entity_poly.entity_id
_entity_poly.type
_entity_poly.pdbx_seq_one_letter_code
_entity_poly.pdbx_strand_id
1 'polypeptide(L)'
;MKNKIVFLLFAANCFVFFLNAQVNCNNLDINKVPGQILWDKKGGGSTIIAAAQWQYCDPIRKEMKRVMPVALDGLIATNSIAFTEGKAFWYTKSPAAYEGYLMLKKFECLKGYNELKPEAVTGCWVYFAVNQIDGEKFPLPEQGTELTFNQSRIRVANIEVQTDAAGNKIIYSNYKPATTQKHCYFFSAKKDLPWRKLTNKELFGTYKAYHQKRLTEQIARHEKIVADYEKIYNSLSAAEKQKGDYRTQQFETGAAYLKNLKLEKEKINPWYTAALKKPDINAIAYVKKVNNYNFLPEELESAEGNGYNVWVDNLEFFDKAKPKDEPQCIALYIRRQDSDLPKKNFMDLFYSQFNLDVLAKMVGEPAKKINGINAINASLAEVKASSKTNQSVINTYNYNFENSSVNKFPAGWNGMKNITVQQYDNKNWLALTKDGYWYPQQFNKEISNSFTLSFDVSWNKDIAYNSGLFTVSFSEIPYDNAGERYKMDDNQNQYWSFYDSYVGKFNRVVLWFDPYANGGGTLTVYSYDKNETITVNKRISLPNFYLAKNYHQIKIGRKGNALVVLINDNKEAELENVFLPSVKYNLYTFSRYKGNNSDNKNDVFYIDNIKATY
;
A
#
# COMPACT_ATOMS: atom_id res chain seq x y z
N MET A 1 -68.21 34.15 42.84
CA MET A 1 -68.03 35.51 42.30
C MET A 1 -66.66 36.03 42.69
N LYS A 2 -65.69 35.96 41.77
CA LYS A 2 -64.50 36.84 41.66
C LYS A 2 -63.60 36.33 40.52
N ASN A 3 -63.19 37.29 39.70
CA ASN A 3 -61.99 37.39 38.86
C ASN A 3 -61.85 36.55 37.57
N LYS A 4 -62.11 37.25 36.46
CA LYS A 4 -61.44 37.27 35.15
C LYS A 4 -60.87 38.73 35.02
N ILE A 5 -59.78 39.13 34.36
CA ILE A 5 -59.06 38.65 33.17
C ILE A 5 -57.80 39.55 32.95
N VAL A 6 -56.77 39.00 32.27
CA VAL A 6 -55.78 39.63 31.33
C VAL A 6 -54.55 40.43 31.84
N PHE A 7 -53.37 39.78 31.70
CA PHE A 7 -52.26 40.09 30.76
C PHE A 7 -51.75 41.54 30.60
N LEU A 8 -50.48 41.83 30.97
CA LEU A 8 -49.33 42.14 30.09
C LEU A 8 -48.15 42.82 30.85
N LEU A 9 -46.94 42.31 30.60
CA LEU A 9 -45.62 42.98 30.47
C LEU A 9 -45.15 44.07 31.47
N PHE A 10 -44.03 43.81 32.17
CA PHE A 10 -42.68 44.23 31.74
C PHE A 10 -41.60 43.62 32.66
N ALA A 11 -40.80 42.72 32.10
CA ALA A 11 -39.55 42.24 32.67
C ALA A 11 -38.41 43.13 32.14
N ALA A 12 -37.75 43.89 33.03
CA ALA A 12 -36.46 44.49 32.73
C ALA A 12 -35.36 43.51 33.20
N ASN A 13 -34.97 42.61 32.29
CA ASN A 13 -33.78 41.78 32.43
C ASN A 13 -32.53 42.63 32.21
N CYS A 14 -31.63 42.65 33.19
CA CYS A 14 -30.21 42.94 32.98
C CYS A 14 -29.58 41.78 32.18
N PHE A 15 -29.65 41.83 30.85
CA PHE A 15 -28.77 41.04 29.99
C PHE A 15 -27.50 41.84 29.72
N VAL A 16 -26.41 41.44 30.37
CA VAL A 16 -25.06 41.76 29.90
C VAL A 16 -24.88 41.02 28.58
N PHE A 17 -25.00 41.73 27.46
CA PHE A 17 -24.60 41.22 26.16
C PHE A 17 -23.08 41.05 26.14
N PHE A 18 -22.60 39.81 26.19
CA PHE A 18 -21.31 39.51 25.58
C PHE A 18 -21.49 39.67 24.07
N LEU A 19 -21.07 40.83 23.54
CA LEU A 19 -20.82 41.00 22.11
C LEU A 19 -19.68 40.03 21.74
N ASN A 20 -20.04 38.85 21.21
CA ASN A 20 -19.08 38.03 20.49
C ASN A 20 -18.64 38.84 19.26
N ALA A 21 -17.43 39.40 19.30
CA ALA A 21 -16.85 40.06 18.15
C ALA A 21 -16.84 39.08 16.96
N GLN A 22 -17.54 39.45 15.89
CA GLN A 22 -17.60 38.67 14.66
C GLN A 22 -16.20 38.67 14.03
N VAL A 23 -15.58 37.50 13.88
CA VAL A 23 -14.21 37.39 13.36
C VAL A 23 -14.20 37.74 11.87
N ASN A 24 -13.44 38.77 11.48
CA ASN A 24 -13.28 39.10 10.06
C ASN A 24 -12.20 38.21 9.42
N CYS A 25 -12.61 37.11 8.81
CA CYS A 25 -11.73 36.16 8.14
C CYS A 25 -10.92 36.73 6.97
N ASN A 26 -11.31 37.88 6.40
CA ASN A 26 -10.61 38.46 5.24
C ASN A 26 -9.25 39.06 5.61
N ASN A 27 -9.07 39.44 6.88
CA ASN A 27 -7.84 40.08 7.39
C ASN A 27 -7.12 39.21 8.43
N LEU A 28 -7.72 38.08 8.80
CA LEU A 28 -7.13 37.16 9.75
C LEU A 28 -6.10 36.28 9.06
N ASP A 29 -4.83 36.47 9.39
CA ASP A 29 -3.80 35.48 9.10
C ASP A 29 -4.09 34.25 9.96
N ILE A 30 -4.69 33.24 9.35
CA ILE A 30 -5.14 32.02 10.02
C ILE A 30 -3.94 31.30 10.67
N ASN A 31 -2.71 31.58 10.22
CA ASN A 31 -1.46 31.12 10.82
C ASN A 31 -1.03 31.91 12.06
N LYS A 32 -1.83 32.86 12.57
CA LYS A 32 -1.54 33.66 13.79
C LYS A 32 -2.60 33.49 14.88
N VAL A 33 -3.51 32.53 14.72
CA VAL A 33 -4.50 32.20 15.76
C VAL A 33 -3.81 31.36 16.85
N PRO A 34 -3.87 31.75 18.14
CA PRO A 34 -3.21 31.03 19.22
C PRO A 34 -3.66 29.55 19.29
N GLY A 35 -2.70 28.62 19.18
CA GLY A 35 -2.93 27.19 19.38
C GLY A 35 -2.74 26.77 20.84
N GLN A 36 -3.51 25.79 21.33
CA GLN A 36 -3.29 25.15 22.62
C GLN A 36 -3.31 23.62 22.44
N ILE A 37 -2.33 22.92 23.01
CA ILE A 37 -2.37 21.45 23.13
C ILE A 37 -3.46 21.10 24.15
N LEU A 38 -4.61 20.62 23.66
CA LEU A 38 -5.70 20.14 24.50
C LEU A 38 -5.56 18.62 24.65
N TRP A 39 -5.06 18.20 25.81
CA TRP A 39 -5.08 16.80 26.21
C TRP A 39 -6.50 16.42 26.61
N ASP A 40 -7.27 15.92 25.66
CA ASP A 40 -8.63 15.52 25.92
C ASP A 40 -8.68 14.14 26.57
N LYS A 41 -9.12 14.06 27.83
CA LYS A 41 -9.43 12.79 28.48
C LYS A 41 -10.70 12.13 27.91
N LYS A 42 -11.45 12.81 27.03
CA LYS A 42 -12.68 12.27 26.44
C LYS A 42 -12.37 10.98 25.67
N GLY A 43 -13.01 9.93 26.14
CA GLY A 43 -12.71 8.52 25.88
C GLY A 43 -12.73 7.73 27.19
N GLY A 44 -12.27 8.34 28.28
CA GLY A 44 -12.35 7.76 29.62
C GLY A 44 -13.67 8.06 30.31
N GLY A 45 -14.57 7.07 30.36
CA GLY A 45 -15.59 7.05 31.40
C GLY A 45 -14.95 7.16 32.80
N SER A 46 -15.74 7.45 33.84
CA SER A 46 -15.29 7.55 35.23
C SER A 46 -14.81 6.21 35.84
N THR A 47 -14.49 5.21 35.02
CA THR A 47 -14.07 3.88 35.43
C THR A 47 -12.56 3.85 35.72
N ILE A 48 -12.16 3.00 36.67
CA ILE A 48 -10.75 2.82 37.08
C ILE A 48 -9.86 2.41 35.89
N ILE A 49 -10.42 1.69 34.92
CA ILE A 49 -9.72 1.18 33.73
C ILE A 49 -9.25 2.35 32.83
N ALA A 50 -10.12 3.34 32.60
CA ALA A 50 -9.78 4.53 31.83
C ALA A 50 -8.66 5.36 32.47
N ALA A 51 -8.62 5.41 33.81
CA ALA A 51 -7.56 6.11 34.54
C ALA A 51 -6.18 5.42 34.38
N ALA A 52 -6.15 4.08 34.40
CA ALA A 52 -4.93 3.29 34.23
C ALA A 52 -4.36 3.42 32.80
N GLN A 53 -5.19 3.28 31.77
CA GLN A 53 -4.75 3.45 30.37
C GLN A 53 -4.24 4.86 30.07
N TRP A 54 -4.88 5.87 30.68
CA TRP A 54 -4.38 7.22 30.63
C TRP A 54 -2.96 7.29 31.20
N GLN A 55 -2.70 6.73 32.39
CA GLN A 55 -1.35 6.70 33.00
C GLN A 55 -0.31 6.01 32.12
N TYR A 56 -0.62 4.87 31.50
CA TYR A 56 0.33 4.17 30.63
C TYR A 56 0.73 4.98 29.39
N CYS A 57 -0.09 5.93 28.94
CA CYS A 57 0.25 6.86 27.86
C CYS A 57 1.04 8.10 28.30
N ASP A 58 1.34 8.28 29.60
CA ASP A 58 2.13 9.42 30.10
C ASP A 58 3.50 9.60 29.40
N PRO A 59 4.29 8.54 29.13
CA PRO A 59 5.57 8.69 28.46
C PRO A 59 5.44 9.33 27.07
N ILE A 60 4.45 8.90 26.27
CA ILE A 60 4.17 9.47 24.94
C ILE A 60 3.81 10.96 25.09
N ARG A 61 2.96 11.31 26.07
CA ARG A 61 2.54 12.70 26.28
C ARG A 61 3.71 13.60 26.71
N LYS A 62 4.55 13.13 27.63
CA LYS A 62 5.75 13.87 28.07
C LYS A 62 6.70 14.10 26.91
N GLU A 63 6.90 13.09 26.06
CA GLU A 63 7.74 13.21 24.88
C GLU A 63 7.17 14.19 23.85
N MET A 64 5.86 14.15 23.61
CA MET A 64 5.20 15.11 22.73
C MET A 64 5.32 16.55 23.27
N LYS A 65 5.17 16.77 24.58
CA LYS A 65 5.41 18.08 25.20
C LYS A 65 6.87 18.54 25.06
N ARG A 66 7.84 17.62 25.05
CA ARG A 66 9.25 17.94 24.83
C ARG A 66 9.52 18.37 23.40
N VAL A 67 8.97 17.63 22.43
CA VAL A 67 9.12 17.93 20.99
C VAL A 67 8.36 19.20 20.60
N MET A 68 7.22 19.45 21.25
CA MET A 68 6.31 20.56 20.95
C MET A 68 5.95 21.29 22.25
N PRO A 69 6.88 22.03 22.86
CA PRO A 69 6.63 22.76 24.12
C PRO A 69 5.62 23.90 23.91
N VAL A 70 5.56 24.44 22.69
CA VAL A 70 4.59 25.42 22.22
C VAL A 70 3.89 24.83 21.00
N ALA A 71 2.56 24.86 20.95
CA ALA A 71 1.81 24.38 19.78
C ALA A 71 2.13 25.25 18.56
N LEU A 72 2.18 24.65 17.37
CA LEU A 72 2.17 25.44 16.13
C LEU A 72 0.88 26.28 16.08
N ASP A 73 0.93 27.47 15.49
CA ASP A 73 -0.22 28.36 15.40
C ASP A 73 -1.41 27.68 14.68
N GLY A 74 -2.62 27.80 15.24
CA GLY A 74 -3.84 27.14 14.73
C GLY A 74 -3.94 25.63 14.97
N LEU A 75 -2.99 25.02 15.69
CA LEU A 75 -2.91 23.58 15.94
C LEU A 75 -3.62 23.15 17.24
N ILE A 76 -4.65 22.31 17.15
CA ILE A 76 -5.09 21.48 18.29
C ILE A 76 -4.47 20.10 18.14
N ALA A 77 -3.45 19.79 18.94
CA ALA A 77 -2.94 18.44 19.13
C ALA A 77 -3.71 17.77 20.26
N THR A 78 -4.47 16.71 19.94
CA THR A 78 -5.19 15.89 20.93
C THR A 78 -4.68 14.46 20.92
N ASN A 79 -4.55 13.86 22.10
CA ASN A 79 -4.42 12.41 22.30
C ASN A 79 -5.70 11.92 22.95
N SER A 80 -6.52 11.20 22.21
CA SER A 80 -7.72 10.57 22.76
C SER A 80 -7.62 9.05 22.64
N ILE A 81 -8.19 8.37 23.63
CA ILE A 81 -8.19 6.92 23.76
C ILE A 81 -9.53 6.41 23.24
N ALA A 82 -9.52 5.68 22.13
CA ALA A 82 -10.77 5.23 21.49
C ALA A 82 -11.41 4.01 22.16
N PHE A 83 -10.65 3.21 22.91
CA PHE A 83 -11.13 1.91 23.42
C PHE A 83 -10.67 1.69 24.87
N THR A 84 -11.60 1.85 25.81
CA THR A 84 -11.28 1.74 27.25
C THR A 84 -11.40 0.32 27.81
N GLU A 85 -12.14 -0.57 27.16
CA GLU A 85 -12.45 -1.90 27.70
C GLU A 85 -12.19 -3.05 26.69
N GLY A 86 -11.54 -2.74 25.57
CA GLY A 86 -11.25 -3.72 24.52
C GLY A 86 -10.24 -4.77 24.97
N LYS A 87 -10.38 -6.01 24.51
CA LYS A 87 -9.36 -7.07 24.64
C LYS A 87 -8.49 -7.11 23.40
N ALA A 88 -7.18 -7.35 23.56
CA ALA A 88 -6.24 -7.56 22.46
C ALA A 88 -6.72 -8.63 21.45
N PHE A 89 -7.36 -9.69 21.96
CA PHE A 89 -8.13 -10.61 21.14
C PHE A 89 -9.56 -10.69 21.71
N TRP A 90 -10.55 -10.35 20.89
CA TRP A 90 -11.96 -10.23 21.31
C TRP A 90 -12.53 -11.48 21.98
N TYR A 91 -11.96 -12.66 21.72
CA TYR A 91 -12.43 -13.97 22.15
C TYR A 91 -11.64 -14.60 23.32
N THR A 92 -10.56 -13.99 23.83
CA THR A 92 -9.76 -14.60 24.92
C THR A 92 -9.53 -13.66 26.12
N LYS A 93 -9.03 -14.21 27.22
CA LYS A 93 -8.53 -13.41 28.35
C LYS A 93 -7.10 -12.95 28.02
N SER A 94 -6.99 -11.90 27.22
CA SER A 94 -5.73 -11.22 26.87
C SER A 94 -5.57 -9.92 27.65
N PRO A 95 -4.41 -9.22 27.53
CA PRO A 95 -4.32 -7.81 27.87
C PRO A 95 -5.42 -7.00 27.18
N ALA A 96 -5.75 -5.85 27.78
CA ALA A 96 -6.62 -4.87 27.18
C ALA A 96 -5.91 -4.20 25.99
N ALA A 97 -6.65 -4.00 24.92
CA ALA A 97 -6.23 -3.25 23.74
C ALA A 97 -6.78 -1.83 23.82
N TYR A 98 -5.91 -0.87 23.52
CA TYR A 98 -6.26 0.53 23.47
C TYR A 98 -5.38 1.25 22.45
N GLU A 99 -5.79 2.45 22.10
CA GLU A 99 -5.15 3.24 21.06
C GLU A 99 -4.87 4.64 21.59
N GLY A 100 -3.77 5.24 21.13
CA GLY A 100 -3.57 6.68 21.20
C GLY A 100 -3.43 7.21 19.78
N TYR A 101 -4.08 8.33 19.47
CA TYR A 101 -3.89 9.01 18.20
C TYR A 101 -3.52 10.46 18.42
N LEU A 102 -2.63 10.98 17.57
CA LEU A 102 -2.38 12.41 17.45
C LEU A 102 -3.14 12.91 16.23
N MET A 103 -4.14 13.73 16.48
CA MET A 103 -4.86 14.47 15.45
C MET A 103 -4.51 15.94 15.54
N LEU A 104 -4.36 16.55 14.37
CA LEU A 104 -4.24 17.98 14.20
C LEU A 104 -5.51 18.51 13.58
N LYS A 105 -6.32 19.22 14.35
CA LYS A 105 -7.48 19.94 13.81
C LYS A 105 -7.03 21.32 13.36
N LYS A 106 -7.06 21.55 12.05
CA LYS A 106 -6.91 22.88 11.45
C LYS A 106 -8.26 23.61 11.57
N PHE A 107 -8.24 24.93 11.77
CA PHE A 107 -9.42 25.76 11.64
C PHE A 107 -9.50 26.32 10.22
N GLU A 108 -10.70 26.27 9.64
CA GLU A 108 -11.00 26.86 8.34
C GLU A 108 -12.09 27.91 8.50
N CYS A 109 -12.02 28.98 7.70
CA CYS A 109 -13.14 29.91 7.64
C CYS A 109 -14.21 29.36 6.71
N LEU A 110 -15.43 29.23 7.22
CA LEU A 110 -16.56 28.85 6.37
C LEU A 110 -16.88 29.99 5.39
N LYS A 111 -16.75 29.71 4.09
CA LYS A 111 -17.13 30.63 3.02
C LYS A 111 -18.61 31.03 3.21
N GLY A 112 -18.87 32.32 3.35
CA GLY A 112 -20.21 32.90 3.49
C GLY A 112 -20.63 33.30 4.91
N TYR A 113 -19.91 32.85 5.95
CA TYR A 113 -20.34 33.07 7.35
C TYR A 113 -19.32 33.85 8.22
N ASN A 114 -18.09 34.10 7.74
CA ASN A 114 -17.02 34.74 8.52
C ASN A 114 -16.84 34.08 9.91
N GLU A 115 -16.93 32.75 9.94
CA GLU A 115 -16.85 31.96 11.15
C GLU A 115 -15.70 30.96 11.01
N LEU A 116 -14.77 30.98 11.98
CA LEU A 116 -13.73 29.95 12.12
C LEU A 116 -14.37 28.67 12.67
N LYS A 117 -14.28 27.57 11.91
CA LYS A 117 -14.68 26.24 12.41
C LYS A 117 -13.54 25.24 12.30
N PRO A 118 -13.47 24.25 13.20
CA PRO A 118 -12.55 23.13 13.01
C PRO A 118 -12.91 22.37 11.72
N GLU A 119 -11.91 21.99 10.93
CA GLU A 119 -12.05 21.14 9.75
C GLU A 119 -12.86 19.89 10.14
N ALA A 120 -14.01 19.68 9.47
CA ALA A 120 -15.04 18.74 9.92
C ALA A 120 -14.58 17.28 9.91
N VAL A 121 -13.51 16.94 9.20
CA VAL A 121 -12.90 15.60 9.20
C VAL A 121 -11.40 15.72 8.98
N THR A 122 -10.59 15.42 10.00
CA THR A 122 -9.15 15.19 9.83
C THR A 122 -8.79 13.87 10.47
N GLY A 123 -8.36 12.91 9.65
CA GLY A 123 -7.93 11.59 10.12
C GLY A 123 -6.75 11.68 11.09
N CYS A 124 -6.54 10.60 11.84
CA CYS A 124 -5.37 10.42 12.71
C CYS A 124 -4.07 10.44 11.88
N TRP A 125 -3.08 11.24 12.29
CA TRP A 125 -1.79 11.38 11.58
C TRP A 125 -0.71 10.48 12.14
N VAL A 126 -0.69 10.38 13.47
CA VAL A 126 0.15 9.45 14.21
C VAL A 126 -0.79 8.61 15.05
N TYR A 127 -0.61 7.29 15.00
CA TYR A 127 -1.51 6.37 15.66
C TYR A 127 -0.69 5.26 16.33
N PHE A 128 -0.92 5.07 17.62
CA PHE A 128 -0.26 4.10 18.48
C PHE A 128 -1.31 3.05 18.85
N ALA A 129 -1.22 1.86 18.27
CA ALA A 129 -2.03 0.72 18.67
C ALA A 129 -1.28 -0.05 19.75
N VAL A 130 -1.82 -0.09 20.97
CA VAL A 130 -1.20 -0.73 22.13
C VAL A 130 -1.92 -2.03 22.42
N ASN A 131 -1.18 -3.14 22.44
CA ASN A 131 -1.70 -4.50 22.53
C ASN A 131 -2.74 -4.87 21.44
N GLN A 132 -3.07 -3.95 20.53
CA GLN A 132 -4.10 -4.13 19.51
C GLN A 132 -3.46 -4.47 18.17
N ILE A 133 -3.53 -5.74 17.80
CA ILE A 133 -2.91 -6.22 16.55
C ILE A 133 -3.84 -7.20 15.82
N ASP A 134 -5.14 -7.13 16.09
CA ASP A 134 -6.09 -7.87 15.27
C ASP A 134 -6.23 -7.21 13.88
N GLY A 135 -6.33 -8.04 12.86
CA GLY A 135 -6.46 -7.65 11.47
C GLY A 135 -7.79 -7.02 11.04
N GLU A 136 -8.72 -6.68 11.95
CA GLU A 136 -9.84 -5.80 11.59
C GLU A 136 -9.42 -4.33 11.56
N LYS A 137 -8.41 -3.95 12.36
CA LYS A 137 -7.86 -2.57 12.40
C LYS A 137 -6.40 -2.46 11.98
N PHE A 138 -5.68 -3.58 11.89
CA PHE A 138 -4.43 -3.66 11.14
C PHE A 138 -4.81 -3.85 9.67
N PRO A 139 -4.51 -2.91 8.75
CA PRO A 139 -4.78 -3.10 7.33
C PRO A 139 -3.75 -4.07 6.73
N LEU A 140 -3.64 -5.28 7.28
CA LEU A 140 -3.11 -6.40 6.53
C LEU A 140 -4.11 -6.58 5.38
N PRO A 141 -3.65 -6.59 4.12
CA PRO A 141 -4.51 -6.53 2.94
C PRO A 141 -5.69 -7.50 3.03
N GLU A 142 -6.86 -7.02 2.61
CA GLU A 142 -8.24 -7.54 2.79
C GLU A 142 -8.51 -9.00 2.36
N GLN A 143 -7.75 -9.96 2.91
CA GLN A 143 -8.14 -11.36 2.94
C GLN A 143 -8.03 -11.89 4.36
N GLY A 144 -8.69 -11.18 5.29
CA GLY A 144 -9.31 -11.89 6.40
C GLY A 144 -10.27 -12.91 5.80
N THR A 145 -9.91 -14.18 5.86
CA THR A 145 -10.83 -15.24 5.44
C THR A 145 -11.97 -15.31 6.44
N GLU A 146 -13.14 -15.78 6.01
CA GLU A 146 -14.23 -16.14 6.93
C GLU A 146 -13.88 -17.38 7.75
N LEU A 147 -12.82 -18.10 7.35
CA LEU A 147 -12.32 -19.26 8.05
C LEU A 147 -11.67 -18.83 9.37
N THR A 148 -12.06 -19.53 10.43
CA THR A 148 -11.50 -19.34 11.77
C THR A 148 -10.84 -20.61 12.25
N PHE A 149 -9.63 -20.48 12.79
CA PHE A 149 -8.92 -21.52 13.52
C PHE A 149 -8.92 -21.13 15.00
N ASN A 150 -9.54 -21.93 15.87
CA ASN A 150 -9.67 -21.65 17.30
C ASN A 150 -10.12 -20.19 17.57
N GLN A 151 -11.18 -19.74 16.88
CA GLN A 151 -11.75 -18.39 16.97
C GLN A 151 -10.88 -17.25 16.39
N SER A 152 -9.64 -17.51 15.97
CA SER A 152 -8.82 -16.58 15.19
C SER A 152 -9.21 -16.66 13.72
N ARG A 153 -9.50 -15.53 13.07
CA ARG A 153 -9.59 -15.47 11.60
C ARG A 153 -8.24 -15.83 10.98
N ILE A 154 -8.27 -16.62 9.91
CA ILE A 154 -7.08 -16.95 9.13
C ILE A 154 -6.76 -15.78 8.19
N ARG A 155 -5.49 -15.38 8.18
CA ARG A 155 -4.95 -14.32 7.32
C ARG A 155 -3.97 -14.90 6.31
N VAL A 156 -4.03 -14.45 5.06
CA VAL A 156 -3.19 -14.94 3.96
C VAL A 156 -2.35 -13.80 3.42
N ALA A 157 -1.09 -13.74 3.86
CA ALA A 157 -0.15 -12.70 3.45
C ALA A 157 1.29 -13.13 3.75
N ASN A 158 2.25 -12.58 3.00
CA ASN A 158 3.64 -12.62 3.42
C ASN A 158 3.90 -11.42 4.33
N ILE A 159 4.39 -11.67 5.55
CA ILE A 159 4.77 -10.63 6.50
C ILE A 159 6.28 -10.69 6.67
N GLU A 160 6.92 -9.54 6.50
CA GLU A 160 8.36 -9.37 6.69
C GLU A 160 8.60 -8.36 7.80
N VAL A 161 9.54 -8.65 8.70
CA VAL A 161 10.03 -7.69 9.69
C VAL A 161 11.43 -7.29 9.26
N GLN A 162 11.61 -6.01 8.97
CA GLN A 162 12.92 -5.45 8.66
C GLN A 162 13.30 -4.44 9.74
N THR A 163 14.57 -4.07 9.80
CA THR A 163 15.04 -3.06 10.74
C THR A 163 15.47 -1.82 9.98
N ASP A 164 15.03 -0.64 10.44
CA ASP A 164 15.62 0.61 9.99
C ASP A 164 17.05 0.76 10.54
N ALA A 165 17.68 1.86 10.17
CA ALA A 165 19.08 2.07 10.48
C ALA A 165 19.36 2.42 11.95
N ALA A 166 18.33 2.80 12.72
CA ALA A 166 18.40 2.94 14.16
C ALA A 166 18.04 1.63 14.91
N GLY A 167 17.80 0.54 14.17
CA GLY A 167 17.46 -0.77 14.73
C GLY A 167 15.97 -0.94 15.06
N ASN A 168 15.10 -0.03 14.60
CA ASN A 168 13.66 -0.16 14.80
C ASN A 168 13.06 -1.20 13.86
N LYS A 169 12.25 -2.11 14.40
CA LYS A 169 11.51 -3.08 13.60
C LYS A 169 10.41 -2.34 12.83
N ILE A 170 10.32 -2.64 11.55
CA ILE A 170 9.26 -2.19 10.65
C ILE A 170 8.58 -3.43 10.09
N ILE A 171 7.25 -3.47 10.17
CA ILE A 171 6.44 -4.52 9.57
C ILE A 171 6.12 -4.16 8.13
N TYR A 172 6.33 -5.12 7.25
CA TYR A 172 5.95 -5.09 5.85
C TYR A 172 5.01 -6.24 5.53
N SER A 173 4.19 -6.08 4.48
CA SER A 173 3.43 -7.21 3.93
C SER A 173 3.39 -7.23 2.41
N ASN A 174 3.32 -8.44 1.84
CA ASN A 174 3.10 -8.65 0.40
C ASN A 174 1.80 -9.43 0.19
N TYR A 175 0.92 -8.88 -0.65
CA TYR A 175 -0.36 -9.50 -1.03
C TYR A 175 -0.57 -9.62 -2.53
N LYS A 176 0.23 -8.91 -3.34
CA LYS A 176 0.36 -9.16 -4.77
C LYS A 176 1.78 -9.65 -5.04
N PRO A 177 1.98 -10.60 -5.96
CA PRO A 177 3.32 -10.97 -6.40
C PRO A 177 3.95 -9.70 -6.99
N ALA A 178 4.97 -9.15 -6.31
CA ALA A 178 5.70 -7.91 -6.61
C ALA A 178 5.34 -6.61 -5.87
N THR A 179 4.41 -6.58 -4.90
CA THR A 179 4.21 -5.39 -4.05
C THR A 179 4.56 -5.68 -2.60
N THR A 180 5.45 -4.86 -2.03
CA THR A 180 5.70 -4.86 -0.60
C THR A 180 5.27 -3.55 0.01
N GLN A 181 4.32 -3.62 0.94
CA GLN A 181 3.78 -2.46 1.61
C GLN A 181 4.41 -2.26 2.99
N LYS A 182 4.89 -1.04 3.28
CA LYS A 182 5.31 -0.66 4.63
C LYS A 182 4.09 -0.37 5.50
N HIS A 183 3.95 -1.04 6.64
CA HIS A 183 2.81 -0.85 7.54
C HIS A 183 3.11 0.09 8.71
N CYS A 184 3.95 -0.37 9.63
CA CYS A 184 4.13 0.32 10.90
C CYS A 184 5.51 0.02 11.50
N TYR A 185 5.94 0.87 12.42
CA TYR A 185 7.01 0.52 13.35
C TYR A 185 6.43 -0.37 14.45
N PHE A 186 7.17 -1.40 14.85
CA PHE A 186 6.71 -2.38 15.83
C PHE A 186 7.68 -2.49 17.00
N PHE A 187 7.13 -2.48 18.21
CA PHE A 187 7.88 -2.56 19.47
C PHE A 187 7.29 -3.68 20.32
N SER A 188 8.15 -4.58 20.81
CA SER A 188 7.81 -5.69 21.70
C SER A 188 9.07 -6.27 22.35
N ALA A 189 9.03 -6.53 23.66
CA ALA A 189 10.11 -7.27 24.33
C ALA A 189 10.33 -8.67 23.72
N LYS A 190 9.31 -9.27 23.11
CA LYS A 190 9.43 -10.51 22.35
C LYS A 190 9.96 -10.25 20.93
N LYS A 191 10.78 -11.18 20.44
CA LYS A 191 11.27 -11.14 19.05
C LYS A 191 10.17 -11.46 18.04
N ASP A 192 9.22 -12.31 18.43
CA ASP A 192 8.12 -12.75 17.57
C ASP A 192 7.02 -11.69 17.40
N LEU A 193 6.11 -11.97 16.49
CA LEU A 193 4.87 -11.23 16.29
C LEU A 193 3.74 -11.83 17.14
N PRO A 194 2.65 -11.08 17.41
CA PRO A 194 1.42 -11.62 18.03
C PRO A 194 0.65 -12.59 17.12
N TRP A 195 1.24 -13.01 16.01
CA TRP A 195 0.70 -14.00 15.09
C TRP A 195 1.70 -15.13 14.89
N ARG A 196 1.17 -16.31 14.60
CA ARG A 196 1.95 -17.49 14.22
C ARG A 196 1.47 -18.04 12.89
N LYS A 197 2.35 -18.75 12.21
CA LYS A 197 1.99 -19.46 10.99
C LYS A 197 1.24 -20.75 11.31
N LEU A 198 0.31 -21.12 10.45
CA LEU A 198 -0.34 -22.43 10.48
C LEU A 198 0.50 -23.48 9.76
N THR A 199 0.39 -24.71 10.22
CA THR A 199 0.84 -25.90 9.48
C THR A 199 -0.21 -26.33 8.44
N ASN A 200 0.20 -27.11 7.44
CA ASN A 200 -0.72 -27.73 6.48
C ASN A 200 -1.83 -28.53 7.18
N LYS A 201 -1.49 -29.27 8.24
CA LYS A 201 -2.44 -30.04 9.05
C LYS A 201 -3.54 -29.16 9.65
N GLU A 202 -3.15 -28.07 10.30
CA GLU A 202 -4.08 -27.12 10.91
C GLU A 202 -4.98 -26.46 9.86
N LEU A 203 -4.37 -25.96 8.78
CA LEU A 203 -5.09 -25.31 7.69
C LEU A 203 -6.10 -26.24 7.04
N PHE A 204 -5.68 -27.46 6.63
CA PHE A 204 -6.55 -28.40 5.93
C PHE A 204 -7.69 -28.87 6.82
N GLY A 205 -7.43 -29.06 8.12
CA GLY A 205 -8.46 -29.38 9.10
C GLY A 205 -9.52 -28.28 9.20
N THR A 206 -9.10 -27.01 9.32
CA THR A 206 -10.01 -25.86 9.33
C THR A 206 -10.77 -25.70 8.02
N TYR A 207 -10.09 -25.83 6.89
CA TYR A 207 -10.68 -25.71 5.56
C TYR A 207 -11.79 -26.75 5.34
N LYS A 208 -11.52 -28.01 5.72
CA LYS A 208 -12.51 -29.08 5.72
C LYS A 208 -13.71 -28.72 6.59
N ALA A 209 -13.49 -28.40 7.86
CA ALA A 209 -14.57 -28.18 8.82
C ALA A 209 -15.50 -27.03 8.38
N TYR A 210 -14.91 -25.95 7.87
CA TYR A 210 -15.64 -24.81 7.35
C TYR A 210 -16.54 -25.18 6.18
N HIS A 211 -15.98 -25.80 5.13
CA HIS A 211 -16.74 -26.14 3.93
C HIS A 211 -17.78 -27.23 4.20
N GLN A 212 -17.52 -28.18 5.10
CA GLN A 212 -18.52 -29.16 5.52
C GLN A 212 -19.72 -28.51 6.19
N LYS A 213 -19.49 -27.56 7.10
CA LYS A 213 -20.56 -26.81 7.77
C LYS A 213 -21.34 -25.98 6.75
N ARG A 214 -20.64 -25.14 5.98
CA ARG A 214 -21.24 -24.28 4.94
C ARG A 214 -22.11 -25.07 3.97
N LEU A 215 -21.57 -26.14 3.39
CA LEU A 215 -22.32 -26.95 2.42
C LEU A 215 -23.49 -27.68 3.06
N THR A 216 -23.38 -28.13 4.30
CA THR A 216 -24.52 -28.75 5.00
C THR A 216 -25.66 -27.76 5.20
N GLU A 217 -25.36 -26.55 5.64
CA GLU A 217 -26.34 -25.48 5.81
C GLU A 217 -26.93 -25.02 4.47
N GLN A 218 -26.10 -24.85 3.44
CA GLN A 218 -26.54 -24.45 2.10
C GLN A 218 -27.38 -25.53 1.42
N ILE A 219 -27.01 -26.81 1.50
CA ILE A 219 -27.80 -27.92 0.96
C ILE A 219 -29.17 -27.95 1.63
N ALA A 220 -29.24 -27.92 2.96
CA ALA A 220 -30.52 -27.93 3.68
C ALA A 220 -31.41 -26.74 3.31
N ARG A 221 -30.83 -25.55 3.10
CA ARG A 221 -31.55 -24.37 2.64
C ARG A 221 -32.08 -24.54 1.20
N HIS A 222 -31.24 -25.02 0.29
CA HIS A 222 -31.62 -25.15 -1.13
C HIS A 222 -32.54 -26.35 -1.38
N GLU A 223 -32.50 -27.40 -0.57
CA GLU A 223 -33.48 -28.50 -0.62
C GLU A 223 -34.90 -27.99 -0.39
N LYS A 224 -35.10 -27.07 0.56
CA LYS A 224 -36.40 -26.43 0.80
C LYS A 224 -36.83 -25.57 -0.37
N ILE A 225 -35.93 -24.72 -0.88
CA ILE A 225 -36.20 -23.82 -2.02
C ILE A 225 -36.56 -24.63 -3.27
N VAL A 226 -35.78 -25.68 -3.57
CA VAL A 226 -36.03 -26.54 -4.73
C VAL A 226 -37.34 -27.30 -4.58
N ALA A 227 -37.69 -27.79 -3.38
CA ALA A 227 -38.98 -28.44 -3.14
C ALA A 227 -40.17 -27.49 -3.37
N ASP A 228 -40.04 -26.22 -2.96
CA ASP A 228 -41.07 -25.21 -3.23
C ASP A 228 -41.18 -24.90 -4.73
N TYR A 229 -40.04 -24.75 -5.42
CA TYR A 229 -40.00 -24.56 -6.87
C TYR A 229 -40.55 -25.77 -7.63
N GLU A 230 -40.26 -26.98 -7.16
CA GLU A 230 -40.76 -28.22 -7.73
C GLU A 230 -42.28 -28.30 -7.60
N LYS A 231 -42.84 -27.91 -6.45
CA LYS A 231 -44.29 -27.84 -6.25
C LYS A 231 -44.95 -26.87 -7.22
N ILE A 232 -44.37 -25.69 -7.41
CA ILE A 232 -44.86 -24.69 -8.37
C ILE A 232 -44.73 -25.23 -9.80
N TYR A 233 -43.56 -25.78 -10.16
CA TYR A 233 -43.31 -26.36 -11.48
C TYR A 233 -44.29 -27.49 -11.79
N ASN A 234 -44.57 -28.37 -10.83
CA ASN A 234 -45.51 -29.49 -11.01
C ASN A 234 -46.96 -29.03 -11.13
N SER A 235 -47.31 -27.82 -10.69
CA SER A 235 -48.64 -27.22 -10.93
C SER A 235 -48.82 -26.63 -12.33
N LEU A 236 -47.74 -26.46 -13.11
CA LEU A 236 -47.80 -25.92 -14.47
C LEU A 236 -48.28 -26.97 -15.48
N SER A 237 -49.04 -26.53 -16.48
CA SER A 237 -49.43 -27.35 -17.63
C SER A 237 -48.22 -27.68 -18.53
N ALA A 238 -48.36 -28.70 -19.39
CA ALA A 238 -47.30 -29.08 -20.33
C ALA A 238 -46.89 -27.91 -21.26
N ALA A 239 -47.85 -27.09 -21.69
CA ALA A 239 -47.59 -25.92 -22.53
C ALA A 239 -46.84 -24.81 -21.79
N GLU A 240 -47.08 -24.63 -20.48
CA GLU A 240 -46.36 -23.66 -19.65
C GLU A 240 -44.92 -24.11 -19.37
N LYS A 241 -44.71 -25.40 -19.10
CA LYS A 241 -43.36 -25.99 -18.95
C LYS A 241 -42.53 -25.85 -20.24
N GLN A 242 -43.17 -26.10 -21.39
CA GLN A 242 -42.51 -26.02 -22.70
C GLN A 242 -42.15 -24.59 -23.12
N LYS A 243 -42.85 -23.57 -22.59
CA LYS A 243 -42.52 -22.15 -22.82
C LYS A 243 -41.24 -21.70 -22.10
N GLY A 244 -40.75 -22.44 -21.11
CA GLY A 244 -39.51 -22.12 -20.40
C GLY A 244 -39.57 -20.79 -19.64
N ASP A 245 -40.71 -20.49 -19.02
CA ASP A 245 -40.92 -19.25 -18.27
C ASP A 245 -40.00 -19.13 -17.04
N TYR A 246 -40.04 -17.97 -16.38
CA TYR A 246 -39.21 -17.68 -15.20
C TYR A 246 -39.34 -18.75 -14.09
N ARG A 247 -40.53 -19.37 -13.92
CA ARG A 247 -40.78 -20.38 -12.89
C ARG A 247 -40.13 -21.73 -13.24
N THR A 248 -40.17 -22.12 -14.51
CA THR A 248 -39.46 -23.29 -15.03
C THR A 248 -37.95 -23.13 -14.87
N GLN A 249 -37.42 -21.96 -15.24
CA GLN A 249 -36.00 -21.65 -15.07
C GLN A 249 -35.56 -21.66 -13.61
N GLN A 250 -36.38 -21.15 -12.68
CA GLN A 250 -36.08 -21.19 -11.24
C GLN A 250 -35.92 -22.62 -10.72
N PHE A 251 -36.79 -23.55 -11.12
CA PHE A 251 -36.68 -24.94 -10.71
C PHE A 251 -35.43 -25.60 -11.30
N GLU A 252 -35.20 -25.49 -12.60
CA GLU A 252 -34.06 -26.12 -13.28
C GLU A 252 -32.71 -25.60 -12.77
N THR A 253 -32.58 -24.28 -12.64
CA THR A 253 -31.35 -23.65 -12.11
C THR A 253 -31.14 -23.99 -10.63
N GLY A 254 -32.21 -24.00 -9.83
CA GLY A 254 -32.16 -24.38 -8.42
C GLY A 254 -31.74 -25.85 -8.22
N ALA A 255 -32.31 -26.77 -9.00
CA ALA A 255 -31.98 -28.19 -8.96
C ALA A 255 -30.53 -28.45 -9.40
N ALA A 256 -30.08 -27.79 -10.47
CA ALA A 256 -28.69 -27.86 -10.93
C ALA A 256 -27.71 -27.32 -9.88
N TYR A 257 -28.03 -26.19 -9.23
CA TYR A 257 -27.23 -25.62 -8.16
C TYR A 257 -27.13 -26.54 -6.95
N LEU A 258 -28.27 -27.12 -6.50
CA LEU A 258 -28.31 -28.08 -5.40
C LEU A 258 -27.47 -29.33 -5.70
N LYS A 259 -27.53 -29.85 -6.94
CA LYS A 259 -26.70 -30.97 -7.38
C LYS A 259 -25.21 -30.64 -7.27
N ASN A 260 -24.80 -29.44 -7.69
CA ASN A 260 -23.41 -29.00 -7.60
C ASN A 260 -22.93 -28.91 -6.14
N LEU A 261 -23.75 -28.39 -5.22
CA LEU A 261 -23.42 -28.35 -3.78
C LEU A 261 -23.21 -29.76 -3.19
N LYS A 262 -24.05 -30.72 -3.58
CA LYS A 262 -23.92 -32.13 -3.13
C LYS A 262 -22.63 -32.76 -3.65
N LEU A 263 -22.33 -32.58 -4.94
CA LEU A 263 -21.09 -33.05 -5.55
C LEU A 263 -19.85 -32.41 -4.93
N GLU A 264 -19.91 -31.12 -4.59
CA GLU A 264 -18.83 -30.44 -3.87
C GLU A 264 -18.60 -31.05 -2.49
N LYS A 265 -19.68 -31.31 -1.73
CA LYS A 265 -19.61 -31.91 -0.39
C LYS A 265 -18.99 -33.31 -0.41
N GLU A 266 -19.28 -34.11 -1.43
CA GLU A 266 -18.73 -35.46 -1.61
C GLU A 266 -17.20 -35.46 -1.80
N LYS A 267 -16.63 -34.41 -2.38
CA LYS A 267 -15.18 -34.29 -2.63
C LYS A 267 -14.36 -34.04 -1.37
N ILE A 268 -14.96 -33.51 -0.30
CA ILE A 268 -14.22 -33.01 0.86
C ILE A 268 -13.49 -34.11 1.63
N ASN A 269 -14.20 -35.20 1.96
CA ASN A 269 -13.62 -36.28 2.77
C ASN A 269 -12.51 -37.07 2.03
N PRO A 270 -12.68 -37.46 0.75
CA PRO A 270 -11.60 -38.07 -0.03
C PRO A 270 -10.36 -37.18 -0.10
N TRP A 271 -10.54 -35.89 -0.40
CA TRP A 271 -9.42 -34.94 -0.43
C TRP A 271 -8.68 -34.89 0.91
N TYR A 272 -9.41 -34.68 2.02
CA TYR A 272 -8.78 -34.53 3.33
C TYR A 272 -8.02 -35.80 3.75
N THR A 273 -8.58 -36.97 3.46
CA THR A 273 -7.94 -38.26 3.73
C THR A 273 -6.64 -38.43 2.94
N ALA A 274 -6.61 -37.96 1.69
CA ALA A 274 -5.39 -37.94 0.88
C ALA A 274 -4.38 -36.90 1.40
N ALA A 275 -4.85 -35.71 1.78
CA ALA A 275 -4.03 -34.61 2.28
C ALA A 275 -3.27 -35.00 3.57
N LEU A 276 -3.91 -35.73 4.49
CA LEU A 276 -3.28 -36.20 5.73
C LEU A 276 -2.10 -37.17 5.52
N LYS A 277 -2.00 -37.80 4.33
CA LYS A 277 -0.93 -38.73 3.99
C LYS A 277 0.28 -38.04 3.34
N LYS A 278 0.20 -36.74 3.06
CA LYS A 278 1.30 -36.01 2.44
C LYS A 278 2.49 -35.89 3.41
N PRO A 279 3.74 -36.02 2.92
CA PRO A 279 4.93 -35.96 3.77
C PRO A 279 5.13 -34.60 4.44
N ASP A 280 4.62 -33.53 3.82
CA ASP A 280 4.72 -32.14 4.28
C ASP A 280 3.52 -31.68 5.12
N ILE A 281 2.69 -32.60 5.62
CA ILE A 281 1.49 -32.26 6.39
C ILE A 281 1.78 -31.44 7.66
N ASN A 282 2.96 -31.60 8.26
CA ASN A 282 3.39 -30.82 9.43
C ASN A 282 4.23 -29.59 9.06
N ALA A 283 4.50 -29.35 7.78
CA ALA A 283 5.21 -28.17 7.33
C ALA A 283 4.31 -26.93 7.45
N ILE A 284 4.94 -25.75 7.46
CA ILE A 284 4.26 -24.46 7.44
C ILE A 284 3.46 -24.32 6.13
N ALA A 285 2.20 -23.92 6.24
CA ALA A 285 1.32 -23.77 5.09
C ALA A 285 1.73 -22.57 4.22
N TYR A 286 1.80 -22.82 2.92
CA TYR A 286 2.12 -21.83 1.90
C TYR A 286 1.21 -22.00 0.68
N VAL A 287 0.32 -21.02 0.49
CA VAL A 287 -0.90 -21.18 -0.33
C VAL A 287 -0.93 -20.17 -1.48
N LYS A 288 -1.66 -20.47 -2.56
CA LYS A 288 -1.98 -19.46 -3.59
C LYS A 288 -3.06 -18.52 -3.08
N LYS A 289 -4.11 -19.08 -2.49
CA LYS A 289 -5.19 -18.35 -1.81
C LYS A 289 -6.03 -19.32 -0.96
N VAL A 290 -6.86 -18.77 -0.08
CA VAL A 290 -7.85 -19.55 0.70
C VAL A 290 -9.24 -19.09 0.28
N ASN A 291 -10.03 -19.99 -0.31
CA ASN A 291 -11.36 -19.67 -0.82
C ASN A 291 -12.46 -20.02 0.19
N ASN A 292 -13.24 -19.02 0.61
CA ASN A 292 -14.36 -19.18 1.55
C ASN A 292 -15.62 -19.70 0.84
N TYR A 293 -15.79 -19.39 -0.44
CA TYR A 293 -17.04 -19.63 -1.16
C TYR A 293 -17.09 -21.00 -1.82
N ASN A 294 -15.97 -21.41 -2.42
CA ASN A 294 -15.86 -22.67 -3.14
C ASN A 294 -14.77 -23.55 -2.52
N PHE A 295 -15.00 -24.85 -2.48
CA PHE A 295 -14.01 -25.84 -2.07
C PHE A 295 -13.02 -26.08 -3.22
N LEU A 296 -11.89 -25.37 -3.17
CA LEU A 296 -10.80 -25.38 -4.17
C LEU A 296 -9.47 -25.77 -3.51
N PRO A 297 -9.30 -27.04 -3.12
CA PRO A 297 -8.11 -27.51 -2.41
C PRO A 297 -6.80 -27.33 -3.18
N GLU A 298 -6.84 -27.31 -4.51
CA GLU A 298 -5.69 -27.08 -5.40
C GLU A 298 -5.05 -25.69 -5.25
N GLU A 299 -5.75 -24.76 -4.57
CA GLU A 299 -5.28 -23.40 -4.31
C GLU A 299 -4.59 -23.26 -2.94
N LEU A 300 -4.68 -24.29 -2.10
CA LEU A 300 -4.04 -24.34 -0.78
C LEU A 300 -2.56 -24.72 -0.84
N GLU A 301 -1.98 -24.84 -2.03
CA GLU A 301 -0.58 -25.19 -2.23
C GLU A 301 0.03 -24.27 -3.29
N SER A 302 1.23 -23.76 -3.00
CA SER A 302 2.00 -22.96 -3.94
C SER A 302 3.49 -23.28 -3.90
N ALA A 303 4.17 -23.07 -5.04
CA ALA A 303 5.62 -23.08 -5.10
C ALA A 303 6.19 -21.79 -4.49
N GLU A 304 7.41 -21.87 -3.93
CA GLU A 304 8.12 -20.72 -3.36
C GLU A 304 8.12 -19.51 -4.31
N GLY A 305 7.91 -18.31 -3.76
CA GLY A 305 7.79 -17.08 -4.54
C GLY A 305 6.43 -16.85 -5.24
N ASN A 306 5.54 -17.85 -5.28
CA ASN A 306 4.23 -17.76 -5.96
C ASN A 306 3.02 -17.87 -4.99
N GLY A 307 3.24 -17.74 -3.68
CA GLY A 307 2.21 -17.96 -2.67
C GLY A 307 2.36 -17.07 -1.45
N TYR A 308 1.61 -17.41 -0.41
CA TYR A 308 1.48 -16.64 0.82
C TYR A 308 1.54 -17.54 2.04
N ASN A 309 2.19 -17.04 3.08
CA ASN A 309 2.09 -17.65 4.41
C ASN A 309 0.67 -17.48 4.98
N VAL A 310 0.26 -18.45 5.80
CA VAL A 310 -1.05 -18.44 6.45
C VAL A 310 -0.87 -18.20 7.95
N TRP A 311 -1.55 -17.19 8.49
CA TRP A 311 -1.35 -16.69 9.84
C TRP A 311 -2.63 -16.74 10.68
N VAL A 312 -2.45 -16.98 11.97
CA VAL A 312 -3.47 -16.87 13.01
C VAL A 312 -2.89 -16.13 14.22
N ASP A 313 -3.76 -15.64 15.08
CA ASP A 313 -3.39 -15.03 16.35
C ASP A 313 -2.59 -16.01 17.23
N ASN A 314 -1.57 -15.49 17.90
CA ASN A 314 -0.73 -16.24 18.84
C ASN A 314 -1.15 -15.91 20.29
N LEU A 315 -1.98 -16.77 20.87
CA LEU A 315 -2.53 -16.57 22.22
C LEU A 315 -1.47 -16.59 23.33
N GLU A 316 -0.30 -17.16 23.07
CA GLU A 316 0.83 -17.22 24.03
C GLU A 316 1.83 -16.07 23.84
N PHE A 317 1.54 -15.15 22.92
CA PHE A 317 2.36 -13.95 22.74
C PHE A 317 2.31 -13.04 23.97
N PHE A 318 1.15 -12.84 24.58
CA PHE A 318 1.03 -11.94 25.74
C PHE A 318 1.32 -12.64 27.06
N ASP A 319 2.06 -11.97 27.93
CA ASP A 319 2.25 -12.36 29.32
C ASP A 319 0.97 -12.06 30.11
N LYS A 320 0.31 -13.14 30.54
CA LYS A 320 -0.96 -13.10 31.28
C LYS A 320 -0.78 -12.71 32.75
N ALA A 321 0.45 -12.69 33.26
CA ALA A 321 0.77 -12.31 34.65
C ALA A 321 0.87 -10.79 34.83
N LYS A 322 1.05 -10.03 33.75
CA LYS A 322 1.09 -8.57 33.77
C LYS A 322 -0.31 -7.97 33.93
N PRO A 323 -0.45 -6.75 34.51
CA PRO A 323 -1.69 -5.99 34.46
C PRO A 323 -2.26 -5.92 33.04
N LYS A 324 -3.58 -6.06 32.91
CA LYS A 324 -4.23 -6.11 31.60
C LYS A 324 -3.96 -4.87 30.76
N ASP A 325 -3.83 -3.70 31.38
CA ASP A 325 -3.60 -2.43 30.67
C ASP A 325 -2.11 -2.14 30.42
N GLU A 326 -1.18 -2.97 30.90
CA GLU A 326 0.25 -2.74 30.67
C GLU A 326 0.60 -2.93 29.17
N PRO A 327 1.33 -1.99 28.53
CA PRO A 327 1.82 -2.18 27.18
C PRO A 327 2.78 -3.37 27.09
N GLN A 328 2.47 -4.33 26.22
CA GLN A 328 3.35 -5.46 25.91
C GLN A 328 3.84 -5.42 24.46
N CYS A 329 3.07 -4.78 23.58
CA CYS A 329 3.49 -4.44 22.24
C CYS A 329 2.82 -3.14 21.78
N ILE A 330 3.51 -2.41 20.90
CA ILE A 330 3.02 -1.16 20.31
C ILE A 330 3.30 -1.19 18.81
N ALA A 331 2.27 -0.91 18.02
CA ALA A 331 2.40 -0.60 16.60
C ALA A 331 2.19 0.91 16.38
N LEU A 332 3.18 1.56 15.77
CA LEU A 332 3.17 2.98 15.44
C LEU A 332 2.92 3.16 13.94
N TYR A 333 1.78 3.74 13.62
CA TYR A 333 1.34 4.09 12.27
C TYR A 333 1.45 5.58 12.06
N ILE A 334 1.90 5.96 10.87
CA ILE A 334 2.23 7.34 10.57
C ILE A 334 1.80 7.66 9.15
N ARG A 335 1.02 8.72 9.00
CA ARG A 335 0.51 9.21 7.72
C ARG A 335 1.01 10.62 7.46
N ARG A 336 1.88 10.80 6.46
CA ARG A 336 2.27 12.14 5.98
C ARG A 336 1.12 12.76 5.17
N GLN A 337 0.93 14.06 5.33
CA GLN A 337 0.09 14.89 4.45
C GLN A 337 0.86 16.14 4.05
N ASP A 338 1.68 15.99 3.02
CA ASP A 338 2.60 17.03 2.57
C ASP A 338 1.94 18.10 1.69
N SER A 339 0.67 17.92 1.35
CA SER A 339 -0.12 18.85 0.56
C SER A 339 -0.65 20.05 1.36
N ASP A 340 -0.62 19.98 2.70
CA ASP A 340 -1.03 21.07 3.59
C ASP A 340 0.17 21.45 4.48
N LEU A 341 0.57 22.72 4.41
CA LEU A 341 1.83 23.19 5.02
C LEU A 341 1.88 23.03 6.55
N PRO A 342 0.84 23.40 7.33
CA PRO A 342 0.79 23.11 8.76
C PRO A 342 0.92 21.61 9.09
N LYS A 343 0.19 20.74 8.38
CA LYS A 343 0.27 19.28 8.57
C LYS A 343 1.66 18.77 8.25
N LYS A 344 2.26 19.22 7.14
CA LYS A 344 3.65 18.93 6.77
C LYS A 344 4.64 19.32 7.86
N ASN A 345 4.57 20.56 8.36
CA ASN A 345 5.49 21.08 9.39
C ASN A 345 5.43 20.24 10.68
N PHE A 346 4.23 19.88 11.12
CA PHE A 346 4.07 18.97 12.25
C PHE A 346 4.71 17.61 11.99
N MET A 347 4.45 17.01 10.82
CA MET A 347 5.03 15.71 10.48
C MET A 347 6.55 15.78 10.40
N ASP A 348 7.12 16.83 9.80
CA ASP A 348 8.57 17.02 9.72
C ASP A 348 9.19 17.18 11.13
N LEU A 349 8.52 17.90 12.04
CA LEU A 349 8.94 18.03 13.45
C LEU A 349 8.84 16.70 14.20
N PHE A 350 7.72 15.97 14.07
CA PHE A 350 7.54 14.66 14.70
C PHE A 350 8.61 13.67 14.21
N TYR A 351 8.81 13.58 12.89
CA TYR A 351 9.80 12.69 12.28
C TYR A 351 11.23 13.01 12.70
N SER A 352 11.57 14.29 12.89
CA SER A 352 12.92 14.73 13.23
C SER A 352 13.24 14.60 14.72
N GLN A 353 12.25 14.75 15.61
CA GLN A 353 12.53 14.93 17.03
C GLN A 353 11.88 13.91 17.98
N PHE A 354 10.82 13.20 17.57
CA PHE A 354 10.17 12.22 18.44
C PHE A 354 11.07 11.01 18.71
N ASN A 355 11.37 10.75 19.97
CA ASN A 355 12.21 9.63 20.39
C ASN A 355 11.41 8.33 20.52
N LEU A 356 11.59 7.43 19.56
CA LEU A 356 11.00 6.09 19.52
C LEU A 356 11.43 5.19 20.69
N ASP A 357 12.54 5.50 21.38
CA ASP A 357 12.93 4.72 22.57
C ASP A 357 11.92 4.87 23.73
N VAL A 358 11.07 5.91 23.70
CA VAL A 358 9.93 6.02 24.62
C VAL A 358 8.99 4.84 24.45
N LEU A 359 8.72 4.41 23.22
CA LEU A 359 7.86 3.27 22.93
C LEU A 359 8.55 1.95 23.28
N ALA A 360 9.85 1.84 22.98
CA ALA A 360 10.66 0.67 23.36
C ALA A 360 10.60 0.43 24.88
N LYS A 361 10.83 1.48 25.68
CA LYS A 361 10.78 1.41 27.15
C LYS A 361 9.39 1.01 27.66
N MET A 362 8.33 1.52 27.05
CA MET A 362 6.95 1.19 27.45
C MET A 362 6.62 -0.30 27.33
N VAL A 363 7.23 -1.01 26.37
CA VAL A 363 7.02 -2.45 26.16
C VAL A 363 8.13 -3.33 26.75
N GLY A 364 9.11 -2.73 27.44
CA GLY A 364 10.26 -3.43 28.01
C GLY A 364 11.38 -3.79 27.03
N GLU A 365 11.43 -3.18 25.83
CA GLU A 365 12.60 -3.26 24.96
C GLU A 365 13.74 -2.36 25.50
N PRO A 366 15.01 -2.76 25.36
CA PRO A 366 16.14 -1.88 25.67
C PRO A 366 16.19 -0.67 24.72
N ALA A 367 16.76 0.44 25.19
CA ALA A 367 17.03 1.59 24.33
C ALA A 367 17.96 1.18 23.18
N LYS A 368 17.63 1.57 21.95
CA LYS A 368 18.37 1.10 20.77
C LYS A 368 19.66 1.88 20.56
N LYS A 369 19.72 3.11 21.04
CA LYS A 369 20.96 3.92 21.12
C LYS A 369 21.13 4.49 22.51
N ILE A 370 22.24 4.16 23.15
CA ILE A 370 22.53 4.56 24.53
C ILE A 370 22.64 6.09 24.69
N ASN A 371 23.05 6.81 23.62
CA ASN A 371 23.33 8.25 23.66
C ASN A 371 22.64 9.07 22.53
N GLY A 372 21.72 8.49 21.76
CA GLY A 372 21.14 9.15 20.58
C GLY A 372 19.62 9.23 20.62
N ILE A 373 19.03 10.29 20.04
CA ILE A 373 17.58 10.34 19.81
C ILE A 373 17.26 9.37 18.69
N ASN A 374 16.51 8.32 19.01
CA ASN A 374 16.03 7.36 18.03
C ASN A 374 14.77 7.94 17.35
N ALA A 375 14.95 8.72 16.29
CA ALA A 375 13.85 9.32 15.52
C ALA A 375 13.75 8.74 14.11
N ILE A 376 12.61 8.91 13.46
CA ILE A 376 12.37 8.36 12.12
C ILE A 376 13.33 8.95 11.09
N ASN A 377 13.63 10.25 11.18
CA ASN A 377 14.61 10.89 10.31
C ASN A 377 16.05 10.56 10.70
N ALA A 378 16.35 10.23 11.96
CA ALA A 378 17.67 9.74 12.33
C ALA A 378 18.00 8.46 11.55
N SER A 379 17.01 7.57 11.37
CA SER A 379 17.11 6.39 10.51
C SER A 379 17.33 6.69 9.03
N LEU A 380 16.97 7.88 8.54
CA LEU A 380 17.26 8.34 7.17
C LEU A 380 18.69 8.90 7.04
N ALA A 381 19.16 9.66 8.04
CA ALA A 381 20.50 10.24 8.07
C ALA A 381 21.59 9.20 8.36
N GLU A 382 21.24 8.19 9.16
CA GLU A 382 22.12 7.11 9.58
C GLU A 382 21.87 5.84 8.78
N VAL A 383 21.66 5.94 7.46
CA VAL A 383 21.55 4.82 6.51
C VAL A 383 22.37 3.60 6.95
N LYS A 384 21.74 2.41 6.99
CA LYS A 384 22.35 1.15 7.42
C LYS A 384 23.72 0.99 6.75
N ALA A 385 24.72 0.50 7.47
CA ALA A 385 26.09 0.39 6.93
C ALA A 385 26.11 -0.29 5.54
N SER A 386 25.24 -1.27 5.27
CA SER A 386 25.06 -1.90 3.95
C SER A 386 24.47 -0.96 2.90
N SER A 387 23.36 -0.26 3.16
CA SER A 387 22.75 0.66 2.19
C SER A 387 23.59 1.92 1.97
N LYS A 388 24.31 2.40 2.99
CA LYS A 388 25.22 3.54 2.88
C LYS A 388 26.44 3.16 2.06
N THR A 389 26.97 1.96 2.26
CA THR A 389 28.03 1.39 1.42
C THR A 389 27.54 1.26 -0.02
N ASN A 390 26.41 0.60 -0.28
CA ASN A 390 25.86 0.42 -1.63
C ASN A 390 25.51 1.76 -2.32
N GLN A 391 24.98 2.74 -1.57
CA GLN A 391 24.76 4.10 -2.05
C GLN A 391 26.10 4.80 -2.32
N SER A 392 27.12 4.70 -1.48
CA SER A 392 28.41 5.39 -1.72
C SER A 392 29.24 4.78 -2.85
N VAL A 393 29.10 3.48 -3.11
CA VAL A 393 29.97 2.73 -4.03
C VAL A 393 29.49 2.77 -5.49
N ILE A 394 28.18 2.88 -5.73
CA ILE A 394 27.62 2.83 -7.09
C ILE A 394 27.47 4.26 -7.65
N ASN A 395 28.55 4.80 -8.20
CA ASN A 395 28.51 5.97 -9.07
C ASN A 395 28.27 5.58 -10.53
N THR A 396 28.63 4.36 -10.88
CA THR A 396 28.38 3.76 -12.18
C THR A 396 27.66 2.43 -11.98
N TYR A 397 26.58 2.25 -12.71
CA TYR A 397 25.84 1.00 -12.84
C TYR A 397 26.11 0.42 -14.22
N ASN A 398 26.36 -0.89 -14.31
CA ASN A 398 26.52 -1.59 -15.57
C ASN A 398 25.86 -2.97 -15.46
N TYR A 399 24.96 -3.30 -16.38
CA TYR A 399 24.21 -4.55 -16.37
C TYR A 399 23.97 -5.05 -17.80
N ASN A 400 24.30 -6.32 -18.03
CA ASN A 400 23.96 -7.06 -19.24
C ASN A 400 23.22 -8.36 -18.88
N PHE A 401 22.60 -9.00 -19.87
CA PHE A 401 21.81 -10.21 -19.63
C PHE A 401 22.53 -11.52 -19.97
N GLU A 402 23.80 -11.47 -20.38
CA GLU A 402 24.57 -12.64 -20.85
C GLU A 402 24.49 -13.84 -19.87
N ASN A 403 24.66 -13.57 -18.57
CA ASN A 403 24.63 -14.59 -17.52
C ASN A 403 23.24 -14.76 -16.86
N SER A 404 22.21 -14.07 -17.35
CA SER A 404 20.86 -14.17 -16.80
C SER A 404 20.16 -15.46 -17.25
N SER A 405 19.36 -16.05 -16.37
CA SER A 405 18.58 -17.24 -16.71
C SER A 405 17.47 -16.93 -17.72
N VAL A 406 17.49 -17.61 -18.86
CA VAL A 406 16.43 -17.55 -19.87
C VAL A 406 15.08 -18.00 -19.28
N ASN A 407 13.99 -17.39 -19.75
CA ASN A 407 12.61 -17.61 -19.29
C ASN A 407 12.36 -17.27 -17.81
N LYS A 408 13.25 -16.49 -17.20
CA LYS A 408 13.06 -15.96 -15.84
C LYS A 408 13.08 -14.44 -15.87
N PHE A 409 12.38 -13.84 -14.91
CA PHE A 409 12.57 -12.42 -14.60
C PHE A 409 14.00 -12.22 -14.07
N PRO A 410 14.74 -11.20 -14.56
CA PRO A 410 16.15 -11.04 -14.21
C PRO A 410 16.36 -10.80 -12.71
N ALA A 411 17.42 -11.40 -12.17
CA ALA A 411 17.81 -11.20 -10.78
C ALA A 411 18.28 -9.75 -10.56
N GLY A 412 17.96 -9.18 -9.41
CA GLY A 412 18.31 -7.78 -9.12
C GLY A 412 17.51 -6.76 -9.94
N TRP A 413 16.40 -7.15 -10.57
CA TRP A 413 15.45 -6.22 -11.19
C TRP A 413 14.18 -6.09 -10.36
N ASN A 414 13.46 -4.99 -10.59
CA ASN A 414 12.20 -4.65 -9.95
C ASN A 414 11.17 -4.19 -10.99
N GLY A 415 9.91 -4.08 -10.58
CA GLY A 415 8.78 -3.77 -11.45
C GLY A 415 7.84 -4.96 -11.63
N MET A 416 7.14 -5.03 -12.76
CA MET A 416 6.17 -6.09 -13.03
C MET A 416 6.88 -7.41 -13.40
N LYS A 417 6.68 -8.49 -12.64
CA LYS A 417 7.31 -9.79 -12.90
C LYS A 417 6.58 -10.59 -14.00
N ASN A 418 6.28 -9.93 -15.11
CA ASN A 418 5.49 -10.46 -16.23
C ASN A 418 6.28 -10.56 -17.55
N ILE A 419 7.58 -10.28 -17.51
CA ILE A 419 8.51 -10.43 -18.63
C ILE A 419 9.68 -11.32 -18.23
N THR A 420 10.45 -11.76 -19.21
CA THR A 420 11.56 -12.68 -19.00
C THR A 420 12.76 -12.33 -19.86
N VAL A 421 13.92 -12.83 -19.46
CA VAL A 421 15.09 -12.89 -20.34
C VAL A 421 14.82 -13.91 -21.46
N GLN A 422 15.14 -13.57 -22.70
CA GLN A 422 15.00 -14.43 -23.88
C GLN A 422 16.29 -14.39 -24.71
N GLN A 423 16.55 -15.47 -25.47
CA GLN A 423 17.57 -15.42 -26.50
C GLN A 423 17.06 -14.63 -27.71
N TYR A 424 17.84 -13.66 -28.15
CA TYR A 424 17.60 -12.85 -29.33
C TYR A 424 18.94 -12.44 -29.94
N ASP A 425 19.11 -12.69 -31.24
CA ASP A 425 20.36 -12.42 -31.98
C ASP A 425 21.60 -13.05 -31.30
N ASN A 426 21.51 -14.34 -30.99
CA ASN A 426 22.57 -15.16 -30.36
C ASN A 426 23.06 -14.69 -28.99
N LYS A 427 22.35 -13.77 -28.33
CA LYS A 427 22.63 -13.37 -26.94
C LYS A 427 21.35 -13.26 -26.12
N ASN A 428 21.51 -13.15 -24.81
CA ASN A 428 20.39 -12.98 -23.89
C ASN A 428 20.01 -11.50 -23.81
N TRP A 429 18.72 -11.22 -23.86
CA TRP A 429 18.14 -9.88 -23.75
C TRP A 429 16.97 -9.90 -22.77
N LEU A 430 16.66 -8.76 -22.14
CA LEU A 430 15.37 -8.58 -21.50
C LEU A 430 14.31 -8.34 -22.58
N ALA A 431 13.32 -9.23 -22.67
CA ALA A 431 12.27 -9.16 -23.68
C ALA A 431 11.00 -8.53 -23.08
N LEU A 432 10.69 -7.30 -23.49
CA LEU A 432 9.53 -6.54 -23.06
C LEU A 432 8.31 -7.01 -23.88
N THR A 433 7.76 -8.17 -23.54
CA THR A 433 6.68 -8.84 -24.30
C THR A 433 5.26 -8.41 -23.88
N LYS A 434 5.13 -7.78 -22.71
CA LYS A 434 3.88 -7.39 -22.06
C LYS A 434 3.89 -5.90 -21.72
N ASP A 435 2.77 -5.40 -21.23
CA ASP A 435 2.68 -4.06 -20.66
C ASP A 435 3.31 -4.03 -19.28
N GLY A 436 3.92 -2.89 -18.96
CA GLY A 436 4.43 -2.64 -17.63
C GLY A 436 5.65 -1.75 -17.61
N TYR A 437 6.30 -1.75 -16.45
CA TYR A 437 7.52 -1.03 -16.17
C TYR A 437 8.49 -1.91 -15.40
N TRP A 438 9.78 -1.71 -15.65
CA TRP A 438 10.88 -2.50 -15.15
C TRP A 438 12.09 -1.62 -14.94
N TYR A 439 12.87 -1.93 -13.92
CA TYR A 439 14.11 -1.22 -13.67
C TYR A 439 15.10 -2.13 -12.94
N PRO A 440 16.40 -1.99 -13.20
CA PRO A 440 17.42 -2.66 -12.40
C PRO A 440 17.36 -2.16 -10.95
N GLN A 441 17.94 -2.91 -10.02
CA GLN A 441 18.09 -2.47 -8.64
C GLN A 441 18.88 -1.16 -8.61
N GLN A 442 18.18 -0.11 -8.19
CA GLN A 442 18.72 1.23 -8.02
C GLN A 442 18.62 1.60 -6.54
N PHE A 443 19.60 2.36 -6.08
CA PHE A 443 19.60 2.98 -4.76
C PHE A 443 19.16 4.43 -4.87
N ASN A 444 18.88 5.10 -3.74
CA ASN A 444 18.35 6.48 -3.68
C ASN A 444 19.37 7.56 -4.12
N LYS A 445 19.86 7.43 -5.36
CA LYS A 445 20.78 8.35 -6.02
C LYS A 445 19.99 9.36 -6.82
N GLU A 446 20.45 10.60 -6.79
CA GLU A 446 19.86 11.65 -7.60
C GLU A 446 20.35 11.54 -9.04
N ILE A 447 19.43 11.64 -9.99
CA ILE A 447 19.71 11.85 -11.42
C ILE A 447 20.12 13.31 -11.56
N SER A 448 21.39 13.60 -11.27
CA SER A 448 21.90 14.96 -11.08
C SER A 448 22.45 15.56 -12.39
N ASN A 449 23.06 16.74 -12.31
CA ASN A 449 23.71 17.34 -13.47
C ASN A 449 24.87 16.44 -13.96
N SER A 450 24.94 16.15 -15.25
CA SER A 450 25.86 15.20 -15.89
C SER A 450 25.49 13.72 -15.74
N PHE A 451 24.30 13.41 -15.20
CA PHE A 451 23.77 12.04 -15.26
C PHE A 451 23.73 11.55 -16.70
N THR A 452 24.11 10.28 -16.92
CA THR A 452 23.95 9.61 -18.21
C THR A 452 23.38 8.20 -18.03
N LEU A 453 22.47 7.81 -18.91
CA LEU A 453 21.93 6.47 -19.06
C LEU A 453 22.13 6.04 -20.51
N SER A 454 22.87 4.96 -20.75
CA SER A 454 22.98 4.33 -22.06
C SER A 454 22.51 2.89 -22.04
N PHE A 455 21.96 2.42 -23.15
CA PHE A 455 21.50 1.04 -23.32
C PHE A 455 21.36 0.71 -24.80
N ASP A 456 21.45 -0.58 -25.12
CA ASP A 456 21.11 -1.09 -26.44
C ASP A 456 19.62 -1.43 -26.45
N VAL A 457 18.92 -1.06 -27.52
CA VAL A 457 17.53 -1.45 -27.77
C VAL A 457 17.40 -2.08 -29.14
N SER A 458 16.61 -3.15 -29.21
CA SER A 458 16.20 -3.77 -30.46
C SER A 458 14.70 -4.09 -30.46
N TRP A 459 14.12 -4.41 -31.61
CA TRP A 459 12.77 -4.96 -31.73
C TRP A 459 12.67 -6.03 -32.82
N ASN A 460 11.60 -6.82 -32.82
CA ASN A 460 11.34 -7.79 -33.89
C ASN A 460 11.03 -7.06 -35.21
N LYS A 461 11.55 -7.57 -36.34
CA LYS A 461 11.44 -6.90 -37.66
C LYS A 461 10.00 -6.81 -38.19
N ASP A 462 9.10 -7.63 -37.67
CA ASP A 462 7.67 -7.68 -37.96
C ASP A 462 6.81 -6.86 -36.99
N ILE A 463 7.42 -5.91 -36.26
CA ILE A 463 6.69 -4.98 -35.39
C ILE A 463 5.66 -4.19 -36.21
N ALA A 464 4.41 -4.14 -35.73
CA ALA A 464 3.31 -3.54 -36.48
C ALA A 464 3.25 -2.01 -36.37
N TYR A 465 2.51 -1.36 -37.28
CA TYR A 465 2.28 0.10 -37.26
C TYR A 465 1.69 0.57 -35.93
N ASN A 466 0.67 -0.10 -35.42
CA ASN A 466 0.05 0.23 -34.13
C ASN A 466 0.71 -0.49 -32.95
N SER A 467 1.97 -0.93 -33.07
CA SER A 467 2.64 -1.57 -31.95
C SER A 467 2.72 -0.66 -30.74
N GLY A 468 2.80 -1.29 -29.57
CA GLY A 468 3.09 -0.58 -28.35
C GLY A 468 4.39 0.22 -28.39
N LEU A 469 4.46 1.29 -27.61
CA LEU A 469 5.64 2.16 -27.55
C LEU A 469 6.66 1.63 -26.54
N PHE A 470 7.94 1.83 -26.86
CA PHE A 470 9.03 1.71 -25.89
C PHE A 470 9.25 3.04 -25.18
N THR A 471 9.36 3.02 -23.86
CA THR A 471 9.45 4.24 -23.06
C THR A 471 10.56 4.17 -22.03
N VAL A 472 11.19 5.32 -21.80
CA VAL A 472 12.12 5.55 -20.69
C VAL A 472 11.59 6.69 -19.85
N SER A 473 11.47 6.47 -18.54
CA SER A 473 11.01 7.49 -17.60
C SER A 473 12.09 7.84 -16.58
N PHE A 474 12.16 9.11 -16.20
CA PHE A 474 12.89 9.60 -15.03
C PHE A 474 11.89 10.18 -14.05
N SER A 475 11.95 9.81 -12.77
CA SER A 475 10.89 10.18 -11.82
C SER A 475 11.42 10.49 -10.43
N GLU A 476 10.70 11.34 -9.72
CA GLU A 476 10.83 11.53 -8.27
C GLU A 476 9.94 10.50 -7.57
N ILE A 477 10.56 9.48 -6.97
CA ILE A 477 9.84 8.44 -6.25
C ILE A 477 10.39 8.34 -4.82
N PRO A 478 9.51 8.33 -3.80
CA PRO A 478 9.95 8.10 -2.42
C PRO A 478 10.71 6.76 -2.29
N TYR A 479 11.84 6.78 -1.60
CA TYR A 479 12.64 5.58 -1.34
C TYR A 479 12.48 5.12 0.11
N ASP A 480 12.19 3.84 0.30
CA ASP A 480 12.18 3.21 1.61
C ASP A 480 13.57 2.65 1.92
N ASN A 481 14.33 3.37 2.74
CA ASN A 481 15.70 2.98 3.08
C ASN A 481 15.79 1.67 3.89
N ALA A 482 14.76 1.31 4.66
CA ALA A 482 14.77 0.07 5.43
C ALA A 482 14.55 -1.16 4.54
N GLY A 483 13.62 -1.06 3.57
CA GLY A 483 13.39 -2.09 2.55
C GLY A 483 14.24 -1.98 1.31
N GLU A 484 15.15 -1.00 1.25
CA GLU A 484 16.06 -0.73 0.13
C GLU A 484 15.35 -0.73 -1.24
N ARG A 485 14.17 -0.13 -1.30
CA ARG A 485 13.29 -0.13 -2.48
C ARG A 485 12.51 1.16 -2.64
N TYR A 486 12.13 1.47 -3.88
CA TYR A 486 11.20 2.56 -4.17
C TYR A 486 9.79 2.19 -3.73
N LYS A 487 9.09 3.14 -3.10
CA LYS A 487 7.71 2.98 -2.64
C LYS A 487 6.76 3.05 -3.82
N MET A 488 6.44 1.87 -4.35
CA MET A 488 5.54 1.66 -5.50
C MET A 488 4.22 0.98 -5.09
N ASP A 489 3.95 0.95 -3.79
CA ASP A 489 2.99 0.10 -3.09
C ASP A 489 1.61 0.73 -2.88
N ASP A 490 1.53 2.06 -2.84
CA ASP A 490 0.29 2.76 -2.44
C ASP A 490 -0.76 2.83 -3.57
N ASN A 491 -0.36 2.76 -4.84
CA ASN A 491 -1.30 2.79 -5.97
C ASN A 491 -0.67 2.28 -7.29
N GLN A 492 -0.82 0.99 -7.61
CA GLN A 492 -0.27 0.44 -8.86
C GLN A 492 -0.78 1.19 -10.11
N ASN A 493 -2.04 1.66 -10.12
CA ASN A 493 -2.63 2.45 -11.21
C ASN A 493 -1.86 3.75 -11.47
N GLN A 494 -1.29 4.34 -10.42
CA GLN A 494 -0.44 5.52 -10.48
C GLN A 494 0.89 5.22 -11.18
N TYR A 495 1.46 4.01 -11.03
CA TYR A 495 2.74 3.64 -11.65
C TYR A 495 2.61 3.14 -13.09
N TRP A 496 1.38 2.97 -13.60
CA TRP A 496 1.18 2.96 -15.06
C TRP A 496 1.48 4.34 -15.68
N SER A 497 1.63 5.41 -14.89
CA SER A 497 2.11 6.71 -15.41
C SER A 497 3.60 6.75 -15.80
N PHE A 498 4.35 5.66 -15.62
CA PHE A 498 5.67 5.52 -16.23
C PHE A 498 5.62 5.46 -17.77
N TYR A 499 4.43 5.40 -18.35
CA TYR A 499 4.15 5.74 -19.74
C TYR A 499 2.99 6.74 -19.81
N ASP A 500 2.70 7.28 -21.00
CA ASP A 500 1.67 8.33 -21.16
C ASP A 500 0.27 7.92 -20.71
N SER A 501 -0.59 8.93 -20.52
CA SER A 501 -2.05 8.80 -20.44
C SER A 501 -2.59 8.27 -19.10
N TYR A 502 -1.71 8.05 -18.12
CA TYR A 502 -2.09 7.68 -16.75
C TYR A 502 -1.67 8.78 -15.76
N VAL A 503 -2.54 9.02 -14.77
CA VAL A 503 -2.32 10.02 -13.72
C VAL A 503 -1.28 9.52 -12.73
N GLY A 504 -0.12 10.17 -12.70
CA GLY A 504 1.01 9.79 -11.86
C GLY A 504 1.11 10.52 -10.51
N LYS A 505 0.61 11.76 -10.39
CA LYS A 505 0.76 12.64 -9.21
C LYS A 505 2.19 12.74 -8.66
N PHE A 506 3.20 12.58 -9.50
CA PHE A 506 4.61 12.79 -9.19
C PHE A 506 5.32 13.42 -10.39
N ASN A 507 6.42 14.12 -10.11
CA ASN A 507 7.23 14.74 -11.14
C ASN A 507 7.92 13.68 -11.98
N ARG A 508 7.76 13.73 -13.31
CA ARG A 508 8.34 12.74 -14.22
C ARG A 508 8.65 13.30 -15.59
N VAL A 509 9.73 12.80 -16.17
CA VAL A 509 10.11 13.01 -17.57
C VAL A 509 9.92 11.68 -18.28
N VAL A 510 9.18 11.65 -19.39
CA VAL A 510 8.86 10.44 -20.14
C VAL A 510 9.31 10.62 -21.59
N LEU A 511 10.13 9.69 -22.08
CA LEU A 511 10.59 9.61 -23.45
C LEU A 511 9.90 8.43 -24.13
N TRP A 512 9.22 8.64 -25.25
CA TRP A 512 8.58 7.60 -26.04
C TRP A 512 9.29 7.44 -27.37
N PHE A 513 9.72 6.22 -27.63
CA PHE A 513 10.30 5.81 -28.89
C PHE A 513 9.27 5.01 -29.67
N ASP A 514 8.89 5.55 -30.82
CA ASP A 514 7.99 4.93 -31.79
C ASP A 514 8.82 4.56 -33.03
N PRO A 515 8.99 3.28 -33.37
CA PRO A 515 9.78 2.86 -34.53
C PRO A 515 9.03 2.93 -35.87
N TYR A 516 7.75 3.35 -35.90
CA TYR A 516 6.90 3.27 -37.09
C TYR A 516 6.28 4.62 -37.54
N ALA A 517 6.14 5.60 -36.65
CA ALA A 517 5.46 6.89 -36.93
C ALA A 517 5.86 7.59 -38.27
N ASN A 518 5.01 7.46 -39.30
CA ASN A 518 5.13 8.10 -40.63
C ASN A 518 6.37 7.72 -41.46
N GLY A 519 6.81 6.45 -41.43
CA GLY A 519 7.90 5.96 -42.28
C GLY A 519 9.32 6.36 -41.82
N GLY A 520 9.39 7.00 -40.65
CA GLY A 520 10.57 7.14 -39.80
C GLY A 520 10.14 6.87 -38.37
N GLY A 521 11.07 6.76 -37.42
CA GLY A 521 10.70 6.71 -36.01
C GLY A 521 10.35 8.08 -35.47
N THR A 522 9.83 8.15 -34.25
CA THR A 522 9.76 9.40 -33.49
C THR A 522 10.22 9.22 -32.05
N LEU A 523 10.77 10.29 -31.48
CA LEU A 523 10.93 10.49 -30.05
C LEU A 523 9.92 11.54 -29.60
N THR A 524 9.04 11.19 -28.68
CA THR A 524 8.20 12.19 -27.99
C THR A 524 8.66 12.33 -26.54
N VAL A 525 8.85 13.57 -26.09
CA VAL A 525 9.31 13.90 -24.73
C VAL A 525 8.23 14.69 -24.02
N TYR A 526 7.84 14.19 -22.84
CA TYR A 526 6.96 14.87 -21.92
C TYR A 526 7.64 15.12 -20.59
N SER A 527 7.37 16.27 -19.98
CA SER A 527 7.65 16.52 -18.57
C SER A 527 6.35 16.87 -17.87
N TYR A 528 6.06 16.17 -16.78
CA TYR A 528 4.89 16.39 -15.92
C TYR A 528 5.35 16.87 -14.55
N ASP A 529 4.64 17.86 -14.01
CA ASP A 529 4.71 18.17 -12.59
C ASP A 529 3.83 17.22 -11.76
N LYS A 530 3.94 17.29 -10.43
CA LYS A 530 3.12 16.50 -9.49
C LYS A 530 1.60 16.74 -9.61
N ASN A 531 1.16 17.82 -10.27
CA ASN A 531 -0.25 18.14 -10.49
C ASN A 531 -0.74 17.62 -11.86
N GLU A 532 0.08 16.84 -12.57
CA GLU A 532 -0.16 16.37 -13.94
C GLU A 532 -0.15 17.47 -15.01
N THR A 533 0.40 18.64 -14.70
CA THR A 533 0.60 19.69 -15.70
C THR A 533 1.78 19.33 -16.59
N ILE A 534 1.56 19.32 -17.89
CA ILE A 534 2.61 19.09 -18.89
C ILE A 534 3.43 20.39 -19.02
N THR A 535 4.67 20.37 -18.57
CA THR A 535 5.60 21.51 -18.65
C THR A 535 6.44 21.50 -19.94
N VAL A 536 6.63 20.32 -20.53
CA VAL A 536 7.26 20.13 -21.85
C VAL A 536 6.49 19.09 -22.63
N ASN A 537 6.24 19.35 -23.91
CA ASN A 537 5.74 18.40 -24.89
C ASN A 537 6.46 18.67 -26.22
N LYS A 538 7.33 17.75 -26.63
CA LYS A 538 8.10 17.86 -27.87
C LYS A 538 8.14 16.53 -28.60
N ARG A 539 7.87 16.56 -29.90
CA ARG A 539 8.03 15.43 -30.81
C ARG A 539 9.18 15.71 -31.77
N ILE A 540 10.07 14.73 -31.92
CA ILE A 540 11.28 14.77 -32.74
C ILE A 540 11.20 13.60 -33.74
N SER A 541 11.44 13.88 -35.01
CA SER A 541 11.52 12.84 -36.04
C SER A 541 12.86 12.12 -35.95
N LEU A 542 12.83 10.79 -35.98
CA LEU A 542 13.99 9.92 -35.95
C LEU A 542 14.05 9.08 -37.24
N PRO A 543 14.52 9.64 -38.36
CA PRO A 543 14.44 8.99 -39.68
C PRO A 543 15.22 7.66 -39.74
N ASN A 544 16.23 7.48 -38.90
CA ASN A 544 17.01 6.25 -38.84
C ASN A 544 16.50 5.23 -37.80
N PHE A 545 15.51 5.59 -36.99
CA PHE A 545 14.90 4.73 -35.97
C PHE A 545 13.68 4.00 -36.55
N TYR A 546 13.91 3.10 -37.50
CA TYR A 546 12.85 2.50 -38.31
C TYR A 546 13.08 1.00 -38.52
N LEU A 547 12.02 0.25 -38.86
CA LEU A 547 11.99 -1.21 -39.06
C LEU A 547 13.26 -1.86 -39.61
N ALA A 548 13.78 -1.35 -40.73
CA ALA A 548 14.94 -1.94 -41.42
C ALA A 548 16.25 -1.79 -40.63
N LYS A 549 16.27 -0.89 -39.64
CA LYS A 549 17.39 -0.60 -38.74
C LYS A 549 16.91 -0.83 -37.29
N ASN A 550 16.51 -2.05 -36.97
CA ASN A 550 15.82 -2.37 -35.71
C ASN A 550 16.74 -2.44 -34.47
N TYR A 551 17.98 -1.99 -34.53
CA TYR A 551 18.95 -1.99 -33.42
C TYR A 551 19.56 -0.61 -33.25
N HIS A 552 19.58 -0.11 -32.01
CA HIS A 552 20.12 1.19 -31.65
C HIS A 552 20.82 1.20 -30.31
N GLN A 553 21.88 1.99 -30.23
CA GLN A 553 22.50 2.39 -28.97
C GLN A 553 21.94 3.76 -28.58
N ILE A 554 21.21 3.80 -27.47
CA ILE A 554 20.62 5.05 -26.98
C ILE A 554 21.46 5.54 -25.81
N LYS A 555 21.72 6.85 -25.77
CA LYS A 555 22.30 7.54 -24.62
C LYS A 555 21.47 8.77 -24.28
N ILE A 556 20.98 8.82 -23.05
CA ILE A 556 20.20 9.91 -22.50
C ILE A 556 21.03 10.58 -21.41
N GLY A 557 21.12 11.91 -21.43
CA GLY A 557 21.87 12.69 -20.46
C GLY A 557 21.07 13.85 -19.88
N ARG A 558 21.44 14.26 -18.66
CA ARG A 558 20.96 15.50 -18.02
C ARG A 558 22.08 16.53 -18.02
N LYS A 559 21.82 17.72 -18.57
CA LYS A 559 22.75 18.87 -18.58
C LYS A 559 22.02 20.08 -17.99
N GLY A 560 22.25 20.34 -16.71
CA GLY A 560 21.43 21.26 -15.90
C GLY A 560 19.98 20.77 -15.86
N ASN A 561 19.08 21.58 -16.41
CA ASN A 561 17.66 21.22 -16.57
C ASN A 561 17.34 20.67 -17.97
N ALA A 562 18.33 20.59 -18.87
CA ALA A 562 18.13 20.10 -20.22
C ALA A 562 18.26 18.58 -20.31
N LEU A 563 17.47 17.99 -21.21
CA LEU A 563 17.59 16.60 -21.65
C LEU A 563 18.41 16.56 -22.94
N VAL A 564 19.40 15.67 -22.98
CA VAL A 564 20.20 15.40 -24.18
C VAL A 564 19.99 13.95 -24.60
N VAL A 565 19.69 13.69 -25.87
CA VAL A 565 19.49 12.33 -26.40
C VAL A 565 20.40 12.11 -27.60
N LEU A 566 21.18 11.03 -27.54
CA LEU A 566 21.99 10.53 -28.63
C LEU A 566 21.49 9.14 -29.04
N ILE A 567 21.45 8.88 -30.35
CA ILE A 567 21.17 7.56 -30.92
C ILE A 567 22.30 7.21 -31.88
N ASN A 568 22.97 6.09 -31.63
CA ASN A 568 24.17 5.68 -32.37
C ASN A 568 25.20 6.82 -32.46
N ASP A 569 25.47 7.45 -31.31
CA ASP A 569 26.35 8.62 -31.12
C ASP A 569 25.94 9.93 -31.84
N ASN A 570 24.84 9.94 -32.60
CA ASN A 570 24.31 11.17 -33.19
C ASN A 570 23.40 11.90 -32.20
N LYS A 571 23.60 13.21 -32.02
CA LYS A 571 22.74 14.03 -31.16
C LYS A 571 21.40 14.30 -31.84
N GLU A 572 20.38 13.58 -31.42
CA GLU A 572 19.00 13.70 -31.93
C GLU A 572 18.20 14.80 -31.20
N ALA A 573 18.53 15.08 -29.93
CA ALA A 573 17.82 16.08 -29.14
C ALA A 573 18.69 16.78 -28.08
N GLU A 574 18.45 18.08 -27.88
CA GLU A 574 18.86 18.86 -26.71
C GLU A 574 17.68 19.78 -26.36
N LEU A 575 16.93 19.43 -25.32
CA LEU A 575 15.67 20.09 -24.94
C LEU A 575 15.84 20.77 -23.58
N GLU A 576 15.70 22.10 -23.54
CA GLU A 576 15.79 22.87 -22.30
C GLU A 576 14.56 22.68 -21.40
N ASN A 577 14.75 22.89 -20.09
CA ASN A 577 13.69 22.90 -19.07
C ASN A 577 12.85 21.60 -18.96
N VAL A 578 13.43 20.47 -19.38
CA VAL A 578 12.79 19.15 -19.25
C VAL A 578 12.82 18.66 -17.81
N PHE A 579 13.92 18.86 -17.08
CA PHE A 579 14.00 18.51 -15.67
C PHE A 579 13.67 19.74 -14.81
N LEU A 580 12.71 19.60 -13.90
CA LEU A 580 12.34 20.68 -12.98
C LEU A 580 13.44 20.92 -11.94
N PRO A 581 13.94 22.16 -11.73
CA PRO A 581 15.12 22.41 -10.90
C PRO A 581 14.98 22.09 -9.41
N SER A 582 13.77 22.15 -8.86
CA SER A 582 13.49 21.85 -7.44
C SER A 582 13.15 20.39 -7.16
N VAL A 583 13.21 19.53 -8.19
CA VAL A 583 12.77 18.13 -8.11
C VAL A 583 13.97 17.20 -8.05
N LYS A 584 13.96 16.30 -7.06
CA LYS A 584 14.94 15.22 -6.92
C LYS A 584 14.50 14.00 -7.72
N TYR A 585 14.76 14.00 -9.02
CA TYR A 585 14.63 12.78 -9.83
C TYR A 585 15.63 11.74 -9.31
N ASN A 586 15.17 10.51 -9.04
CA ASN A 586 16.00 9.47 -8.43
C ASN A 586 15.79 8.07 -9.01
N LEU A 587 14.77 7.88 -9.83
CA LEU A 587 14.50 6.60 -10.49
C LEU A 587 14.51 6.78 -12.01
N TYR A 588 15.16 5.86 -12.73
CA TYR A 588 14.86 5.62 -14.14
C TYR A 588 14.15 4.28 -14.34
N THR A 589 13.21 4.21 -15.28
CA THR A 589 12.51 2.98 -15.64
C THR A 589 12.48 2.76 -17.14
N PHE A 590 12.44 1.49 -17.54
CA PHE A 590 12.07 1.05 -18.87
C PHE A 590 10.63 0.58 -18.83
N SER A 591 9.82 0.98 -19.79
CA SER A 591 8.41 0.57 -19.84
C SER A 591 7.94 0.34 -21.25
N ARG A 592 6.87 -0.44 -21.35
CA ARG A 592 6.18 -0.72 -22.59
C ARG A 592 4.69 -0.61 -22.36
N TYR A 593 4.01 0.06 -23.26
CA TYR A 593 2.57 0.05 -23.35
C TYR A 593 2.16 -0.49 -24.71
N LYS A 594 1.49 -1.63 -24.73
CA LYS A 594 1.05 -2.39 -25.90
C LYS A 594 -0.26 -1.89 -26.46
N GLY A 595 -1.02 -1.05 -25.75
CA GLY A 595 -2.28 -0.50 -26.27
C GLY A 595 -3.35 -1.55 -26.55
N ASN A 596 -4.62 -1.16 -26.44
CA ASN A 596 -5.73 -2.05 -26.79
C ASN A 596 -5.82 -2.32 -28.30
N ASN A 597 -5.19 -1.47 -29.12
CA ASN A 597 -5.21 -1.51 -30.58
C ASN A 597 -3.92 -2.05 -31.20
N SER A 598 -3.05 -2.72 -30.42
CA SER A 598 -1.84 -3.32 -31.02
C SER A 598 -2.22 -4.44 -31.97
N ASP A 599 -1.94 -4.22 -33.25
CA ASP A 599 -2.24 -5.14 -34.35
C ASP A 599 -1.58 -6.51 -34.18
N ASN A 600 -0.45 -6.59 -33.45
CA ASN A 600 0.29 -7.83 -33.27
C ASN A 600 0.65 -8.13 -31.81
N LYS A 601 0.10 -9.23 -31.27
CA LYS A 601 0.42 -9.71 -29.92
C LYS A 601 1.85 -10.25 -29.78
N ASN A 602 2.59 -10.43 -30.87
CA ASN A 602 3.94 -10.96 -30.87
C ASN A 602 5.03 -9.88 -30.87
N ASP A 603 4.67 -8.59 -30.93
CA ASP A 603 5.66 -7.52 -30.92
C ASP A 603 6.47 -7.53 -29.62
N VAL A 604 7.78 -7.31 -29.73
CA VAL A 604 8.74 -7.33 -28.61
C VAL A 604 9.79 -6.25 -28.79
N PHE A 605 10.07 -5.51 -27.71
CA PHE A 605 11.31 -4.75 -27.58
C PHE A 605 12.30 -5.53 -26.72
N TYR A 606 13.56 -5.48 -27.08
CA TYR A 606 14.68 -6.11 -26.39
C TYR A 606 15.60 -5.03 -25.85
N ILE A 607 16.02 -5.14 -24.58
CA ILE A 607 16.97 -4.21 -23.96
C ILE A 607 18.17 -4.97 -23.40
N ASP A 608 19.37 -4.40 -23.55
CA ASP A 608 20.63 -4.94 -23.04
C ASP A 608 21.67 -3.83 -22.80
N ASN A 609 22.83 -4.17 -22.23
CA ASN A 609 24.01 -3.30 -22.07
C ASN A 609 23.71 -1.95 -21.39
N ILE A 610 22.96 -2.02 -20.28
CA ILE A 610 22.48 -0.85 -19.56
C ILE A 610 23.60 -0.29 -18.69
N LYS A 611 23.93 0.98 -18.89
CA LYS A 611 24.92 1.71 -18.10
C LYS A 611 24.34 3.02 -17.61
N ALA A 612 24.46 3.29 -16.32
CA ALA A 612 24.09 4.58 -15.74
C ALA A 612 25.27 5.18 -14.98
N THR A 613 25.46 6.49 -15.08
CA THR A 613 26.42 7.27 -14.28
C THR A 613 25.65 8.39 -13.62
N TYR A 614 25.73 8.48 -12.28
CA TYR A 614 24.90 9.37 -11.44
C TYR A 614 25.51 10.75 -11.18
#